data_AF-A0A7C0ZHP1-F1
#
_entry.id   AF-A0A7C0ZHP1-F1
#
_cell.length_a   1.000
_cell.length_b   1.000
_cell.length_c   1.000
_cell.angle_alpha   90.00
_cell.angle_beta   90.00
_cell.angle_gamma   90.00
#
_symmetry.space_group_name_H-M   'P 1'
#
loop_
_entity.id
_entity.type
_entity.pdbx_description
1 polymer ?
#
loop_
_entity_poly.entity_id
_entity_poly.type
_entity_poly.pdbx_seq_one_letter_code
_entity_poly.pdbx_strand_id
1 'polypeptide(L)'
;MAIGEQLWVITSQREKDKGVLIDVFDVSGRYLDCFYLKLPQKQEMLYVTLTRMAVAGEYLYSLESEADLPLLKKYRLVNLK
;
A
#
# COMPACT_ATOMS: atom_id res chain seq x y z
N MET A 1 -1.62 0.70 7.35
CA MET A 1 -2.15 -0.68 7.32
C MET A 1 -1.42 -1.49 8.38
N ALA A 2 -2.13 -2.27 9.18
CA ALA A 2 -1.49 -3.22 10.09
C ALA A 2 -1.21 -4.54 9.36
N ILE A 3 0.00 -5.07 9.52
CA ILE A 3 0.46 -6.31 8.87
C ILE A 3 1.28 -7.08 9.90
N GLY A 4 0.67 -8.10 10.51
CA GLY A 4 1.27 -8.76 11.67
C GLY A 4 1.56 -7.76 12.78
N GLU A 5 2.83 -7.67 13.19
CA GLU A 5 3.32 -6.73 14.23
C GLU A 5 3.84 -5.40 13.66
N GLN A 6 3.60 -5.14 12.38
CA GLN A 6 4.05 -3.93 11.69
C GLN A 6 2.89 -3.00 11.32
N LEU A 7 3.18 -1.72 11.25
CA LEU A 7 2.34 -0.65 10.75
C LEU A 7 2.99 -0.03 9.53
N TRP A 8 2.40 -0.24 8.36
CA TRP A 8 2.83 0.38 7.10
C TRP A 8 2.08 1.69 6.90
N VAL A 9 2.83 2.78 6.81
CA VAL A 9 2.33 4.15 6.68
C VAL A 9 2.65 4.66 5.28
N ILE A 10 1.59 5.01 4.55
CA ILE A 10 1.73 5.59 3.21
C ILE A 10 2.04 7.07 3.36
N THR A 11 3.18 7.51 2.83
CA THR A 11 3.58 8.92 2.87
C THR A 11 3.03 9.70 1.67
N SER A 12 3.27 11.01 1.61
CA SER A 12 3.05 11.83 0.42
C SER A 12 4.20 11.77 -0.59
N GLN A 13 5.34 11.16 -0.22
CA GLN A 13 6.50 11.09 -1.11
C GLN A 13 6.24 10.09 -2.24
N ARG A 14 6.53 10.52 -3.47
CA ARG A 14 6.37 9.74 -4.70
C ARG A 14 7.66 9.78 -5.49
N GLU A 15 8.03 8.66 -6.10
CA GLU A 15 9.09 8.59 -7.08
C GLU A 15 8.57 7.89 -8.34
N LYS A 16 8.83 8.49 -9.51
CA LYS A 16 8.15 8.17 -10.77
C LYS A 16 8.25 6.70 -11.16
N ASP A 17 9.40 6.07 -10.92
CA ASP A 17 9.64 4.70 -11.36
C ASP A 17 9.45 3.69 -10.24
N LYS A 18 9.59 4.11 -8.98
CA LYS A 18 9.45 3.25 -7.79
C LYS A 18 8.06 3.28 -7.12
N GLY A 19 7.28 4.34 -7.28
CA GLY A 19 5.94 4.47 -6.68
C GLY A 19 5.90 5.32 -5.40
N VAL A 20 5.11 4.90 -4.41
CA VAL A 20 4.94 5.61 -3.13
C VAL A 20 5.90 5.09 -2.06
N LEU A 21 6.49 5.99 -1.26
CA LEU A 21 7.25 5.58 -0.09
C LEU A 21 6.32 5.13 1.04
N ILE A 22 6.60 3.93 1.56
CA ILE A 22 5.97 3.34 2.73
C ILE A 22 6.98 3.34 3.87
N ASP A 23 6.60 3.96 4.99
CA ASP A 23 7.34 3.86 6.23
C ASP A 23 6.79 2.68 7.04
N VAL A 24 7.67 1.90 7.65
CA VAL A 24 7.34 0.72 8.46
C VAL A 24 7.64 1.01 9.91
N PHE A 25 6.64 0.86 10.77
CA PHE A 25 6.77 0.96 12.22
C PHE A 25 6.39 -0.36 12.88
N ASP A 26 6.83 -0.58 14.11
CA ASP A 26 6.23 -1.59 14.98
C ASP A 26 4.91 -1.07 15.60
N VAL A 27 4.17 -1.95 16.27
CA VAL A 27 2.92 -1.58 16.97
C VAL A 27 3.11 -0.56 18.10
N SER A 28 4.33 -0.36 18.59
CA SER A 28 4.66 0.66 19.59
C SER A 28 5.01 2.03 18.96
N GLY A 29 5.01 2.12 17.63
CA GLY A 29 5.33 3.33 16.87
C GLY A 29 6.82 3.55 16.65
N ARG A 30 7.68 2.56 16.88
CA ARG A 30 9.11 2.67 16.55
C ARG A 30 9.32 2.44 15.07
N TYR A 31 10.07 3.33 14.42
CA TYR A 31 10.46 3.16 13.03
C TYR A 31 11.35 1.92 12.87
N LEU A 32 11.05 1.10 11.86
CA LEU A 32 11.76 -0.12 11.55
C LEU A 32 12.49 -0.01 10.20
N ASP A 33 11.79 0.44 9.15
CA ASP A 33 12.33 0.51 7.79
C ASP A 33 11.47 1.39 6.86
N CYS A 34 11.88 1.55 5.61
CA CYS A 34 11.04 2.10 4.56
C CYS A 34 11.36 1.49 3.19
N PHE A 35 10.33 1.41 2.34
CA PHE A 35 10.49 0.93 0.97
C PHE A 35 9.51 1.63 0.03
N TYR A 36 9.80 1.58 -1.26
CA TYR A 36 8.88 2.08 -2.28
C TYR A 36 7.95 0.97 -2.76
N LEU A 37 6.65 1.26 -2.78
CA LEU A 37 5.62 0.39 -3.33
C LEU A 37 5.08 0.98 -4.62
N LYS A 38 5.27 0.25 -5.72
CA LYS A 38 4.68 0.61 -7.01
C LYS A 38 3.25 0.10 -7.09
N LEU A 39 2.30 1.01 -7.21
CA LEU A 39 0.88 0.70 -7.41
C LEU A 39 0.52 0.87 -8.89
N PRO A 40 -0.51 0.17 -9.40
CA PRO A 40 -1.04 0.46 -10.72
C PRO A 40 -1.37 1.94 -10.90
N GLN A 41 -1.04 2.54 -12.05
CA GLN A 41 -1.14 3.99 -12.32
C GLN A 41 -2.50 4.64 -11.98
N LYS A 42 -3.62 3.91 -12.10
CA LYS A 42 -4.95 4.41 -11.69
C LYS A 42 -5.05 4.69 -10.18
N GLN A 43 -4.26 4.02 -9.34
CA GLN A 43 -4.24 4.15 -7.88
C GLN A 43 -3.20 5.17 -7.38
N GLU A 44 -2.17 5.47 -8.18
CA GLU A 44 -1.16 6.48 -7.81
C GLU A 44 -1.75 7.90 -7.79
N MET A 45 -2.76 8.16 -8.64
CA MET A 45 -3.46 9.44 -8.80
C MET A 45 -4.63 9.63 -7.82
N LEU A 46 -5.30 8.55 -7.41
CA LEU A 46 -6.47 8.58 -6.54
C LEU A 46 -6.04 8.12 -5.15
N TYR A 47 -5.58 9.09 -4.35
CA TYR A 47 -5.61 9.06 -2.88
C TYR A 47 -5.57 7.64 -2.29
N VAL A 48 -4.38 7.07 -2.17
CA VAL A 48 -4.13 5.87 -1.35
C VAL A 48 -4.66 6.06 0.11
N THR A 49 -4.97 7.30 0.51
CA THR A 49 -5.69 7.68 1.73
C THR A 49 -7.18 7.28 1.79
N LEU A 50 -7.83 6.94 0.66
CA LEU A 50 -9.26 6.56 0.62
C LEU A 50 -9.50 5.10 0.21
N THR A 51 -8.50 4.43 -0.38
CA THR A 51 -8.63 3.04 -0.79
C THR A 51 -8.54 2.12 0.42
N ARG A 52 -9.59 1.34 0.68
CA ARG A 52 -9.53 0.28 1.70
C ARG A 52 -8.61 -0.81 1.20
N MET A 53 -7.47 -0.95 1.87
CA MET A 53 -6.46 -1.94 1.52
C MET A 53 -6.13 -2.83 2.72
N ALA A 54 -5.81 -4.09 2.44
CA ALA A 54 -5.35 -5.06 3.41
C ALA A 54 -4.24 -5.93 2.80
N VAL A 55 -3.25 -6.30 3.62
CA VAL A 55 -2.22 -7.26 3.23
C VAL A 55 -2.47 -8.56 3.97
N ALA A 56 -2.44 -9.67 3.24
CA ALA A 56 -2.49 -11.02 3.80
C ALA A 56 -1.51 -11.92 3.06
N GLY A 57 -0.52 -12.43 3.79
CA GLY A 57 0.61 -13.17 3.21
C GLY A 57 1.34 -12.32 2.17
N GLU A 58 1.55 -12.88 0.97
CA GLU A 58 2.23 -12.21 -0.15
C GLU A 58 1.32 -11.33 -1.00
N TYR A 59 0.11 -10.98 -0.54
CA TYR A 59 -0.87 -10.29 -1.37
C TYR A 59 -1.40 -9.02 -0.72
N LEU A 60 -1.50 -7.96 -1.53
CA LEU A 60 -2.24 -6.75 -1.25
C LEU A 60 -3.62 -6.85 -1.91
N TYR A 61 -4.66 -6.63 -1.11
CA TYR A 61 -6.03 -6.54 -1.55
C TYR A 61 -6.45 -5.07 -1.50
N SER A 62 -7.03 -4.57 -2.59
CA SER A 62 -7.65 -3.24 -2.65
C SER A 62 -9.13 -3.37 -2.97
N LEU A 63 -9.95 -2.54 -2.32
CA LEU A 63 -11.31 -2.28 -2.74
C LEU A 63 -11.32 -1.00 -3.57
N GLU A 64 -11.67 -1.13 -4.85
CA GLU A 64 -11.73 -0.05 -5.84
C GLU A 64 -13.15 0.11 -6.35
N SER A 65 -13.40 1.19 -7.10
CA SER A 65 -14.66 1.41 -7.81
C SER A 65 -14.41 1.63 -9.30
N GLU A 66 -15.20 0.99 -10.15
CA GLU A 66 -15.23 1.23 -11.59
C GLU A 66 -16.69 1.33 -12.02
N ALA A 67 -17.08 2.47 -12.61
CA ALA A 67 -18.47 2.75 -12.99
C ALA A 67 -19.48 2.43 -11.86
N ASP A 68 -19.19 2.90 -10.65
CA ASP A 68 -19.97 2.69 -9.41
C ASP A 68 -20.10 1.23 -8.93
N LEU A 69 -19.41 0.28 -9.55
CA LEU A 69 -19.32 -1.10 -9.08
C LEU A 69 -18.10 -1.29 -8.18
N PRO A 70 -18.25 -1.89 -6.98
CA PRO A 70 -17.13 -2.23 -6.14
C PRO A 70 -16.34 -3.39 -6.75
N LEU A 71 -15.03 -3.21 -6.91
CA LEU A 71 -14.09 -4.20 -7.40
C LEU A 71 -13.09 -4.58 -6.30
N LEU A 72 -13.02 -5.86 -5.97
CA LEU A 72 -11.93 -6.40 -5.15
C LEU A 72 -10.79 -6.81 -6.08
N LYS A 73 -9.65 -6.12 -5.99
CA LYS A 73 -8.45 -6.48 -6.74
C LYS A 73 -7.39 -7.09 -5.83
N LYS A 74 -6.68 -8.09 -6.36
CA LYS A 74 -5.62 -8.83 -5.67
C LYS A 74 -4.31 -8.61 -6.41
N TYR A 75 -3.33 -8.07 -5.72
CA TYR A 75 -1.97 -7.84 -6.22
C TYR A 75 -0.98 -8.72 -5.47
N ARG A 76 -0.08 -9.37 -6.19
CA ARG A 76 1.05 -10.06 -5.56
C ARG A 76 2.11 -9.03 -5.20
N LEU A 77 2.53 -9.04 -3.95
CA LEU A 77 3.69 -8.30 -3.48
C LEU A 77 4.95 -9.01 -3.96
N VAL A 78 5.81 -8.29 -4.66
CA VAL A 78 7.05 -8.81 -5.22
C VAL A 78 8.16 -7.82 -4.93
N ASN A 79 9.37 -8.32 -4.67
CA ASN A 79 10.57 -7.51 -4.45
C ASN A 79 10.42 -6.46 -3.34
N LEU A 80 9.67 -6.78 -2.28
CA LEU A 80 9.74 -6.01 -1.04
C LEU A 80 11.14 -6.18 -0.48
N LYS A 81 11.85 -5.07 -0.30
CA LYS A 81 13.13 -5.03 0.39
C LYS A 81 12.88 -4.62 1.82
#